data_AF-A0A7W0S6C7-F1
#
_entry.id   AF-A0A7W0S6C7-F1
#
_cell.length_a   1.000
_cell.length_b   1.000
_cell.length_c   1.000
_cell.angle_alpha   90.00
_cell.angle_beta   90.00
_cell.angle_gamma   90.00
#
_symmetry.space_group_name_H-M   'P 1'
#
loop_
_entity.id
_entity.type
_entity.pdbx_description
1 polymer ?
#
loop_
_entity_poly.entity_id
_entity_poly.type
_entity_poly.pdbx_seq_one_letter_code
_entity_poly.pdbx_strand_id
1 'polypeptide(L)'
;MSREPSRIDLLELDIDLRISDLWREAVDVSEWNLEVVAAFIRAAYGKGYCDALTEELPGELCMEHGYRLPERHAPTSAWSERDAA
;
A
#
# COMPACT_ATOMS: atom_id res chain seq x y z
N MET A 1 9.95 -30.93 1.89
CA MET A 1 10.50 -30.13 0.78
C MET A 1 10.04 -28.70 1.00
N SER A 2 10.95 -27.79 1.33
CA SER A 2 10.66 -26.36 1.26
C SER A 2 10.51 -26.01 -0.22
N ARG A 3 9.33 -25.56 -0.62
CA ARG A 3 9.09 -25.02 -1.97
C ARG A 3 9.75 -23.64 -2.03
N GLU A 4 10.41 -23.31 -3.13
CA GLU A 4 10.88 -21.93 -3.34
C GLU A 4 9.67 -20.98 -3.30
N PRO A 5 9.75 -19.84 -2.57
CA PRO A 5 8.66 -18.89 -2.48
C PRO A 5 8.23 -18.38 -3.86
N SER A 6 6.93 -18.28 -4.06
CA SER A 6 6.37 -17.63 -5.24
C SER A 6 6.56 -16.11 -5.17
N ARG A 7 6.34 -15.41 -6.28
CA ARG A 7 6.34 -13.95 -6.30
C ARG A 7 5.25 -13.33 -5.41
N ILE A 8 4.12 -14.02 -5.28
CA ILE A 8 3.04 -13.57 -4.41
C ILE A 8 3.48 -13.72 -2.95
N ASP A 9 4.10 -14.85 -2.61
CA ASP A 9 4.60 -15.12 -1.24
C ASP A 9 5.61 -14.05 -0.79
N LEU A 10 6.49 -13.62 -1.70
CA LEU A 10 7.47 -12.56 -1.43
C LEU A 10 6.82 -11.18 -1.28
N LEU A 11 5.77 -10.88 -2.05
CA LEU A 11 5.02 -9.64 -1.92
C LEU A 11 4.26 -9.59 -0.58
N GLU A 12 3.59 -10.68 -0.22
CA GLU A 12 2.86 -10.78 1.06
C GLU A 12 3.82 -10.58 2.23
N LEU A 13 4.98 -11.25 2.20
CA LEU A 13 6.01 -11.07 3.24
C LEU A 13 6.51 -9.63 3.32
N ASP A 14 6.76 -8.96 2.19
CA ASP A 14 7.23 -7.59 2.19
C ASP A 14 6.18 -6.61 2.75
N ILE A 15 4.91 -6.81 2.40
CA ILE A 15 3.79 -6.06 3.00
C ILE A 15 3.77 -6.27 4.51
N ASP A 16 3.85 -7.52 4.99
CA ASP A 16 3.83 -7.85 6.41
C ASP A 16 4.98 -7.18 7.18
N LEU A 17 6.17 -7.13 6.58
CA LEU A 17 7.32 -6.45 7.17
C LEU A 17 7.06 -4.93 7.30
N ARG A 18 6.49 -4.29 6.27
CA ARG A 18 6.22 -2.84 6.26
C ARG A 18 5.16 -2.40 7.25
N ILE A 19 4.17 -3.26 7.53
CA ILE A 19 3.09 -3.00 8.48
C ILE A 19 3.28 -3.73 9.81
N SER A 20 4.48 -4.28 10.06
CA SER A 20 4.80 -5.00 11.31
C SER A 20 4.51 -4.20 12.58
N ASP A 21 4.74 -2.88 12.55
CA ASP A 21 4.38 -2.00 13.68
C ASP A 21 2.86 -1.93 13.91
N LEU A 22 2.05 -1.96 12.85
CA LEU A 22 0.59 -2.03 12.97
C LEU A 22 0.18 -3.39 13.54
N TRP A 23 0.85 -4.47 13.13
CA TRP A 23 0.61 -5.80 13.71
C TRP A 23 0.92 -5.84 15.20
N ARG A 24 1.98 -5.16 15.64
CA ARG A 24 2.30 -5.00 17.06
C ARG A 24 1.16 -4.30 17.81
N GLU A 25 0.64 -3.19 17.28
CA GLU A 25 -0.48 -2.47 17.90
C GLU A 25 -1.77 -3.32 17.94
N ALA A 26 -1.99 -4.18 16.94
CA ALA A 26 -3.15 -5.07 16.91
C ALA A 26 -3.17 -6.11 18.05
N VAL A 27 -2.01 -6.49 18.59
CA VAL A 27 -1.91 -7.45 19.71
C VAL A 27 -2.54 -6.89 21.00
N ASP A 28 -2.49 -5.58 21.18
CA ASP A 28 -3.02 -4.91 22.38
C ASP A 28 -4.53 -4.61 22.28
N VAL A 29 -5.18 -4.95 21.15
CA VAL A 29 -6.62 -4.76 20.94
C VAL A 29 -7.41 -5.90 21.58
N SER A 30 -8.09 -5.59 22.69
CA SER A 30 -8.92 -6.56 23.42
C SER A 30 -10.34 -6.72 22.86
N GLU A 31 -10.85 -5.75 22.10
CA GLU A 31 -12.20 -5.77 21.53
C GLU A 31 -12.18 -5.35 20.07
N TRP A 32 -12.69 -6.23 19.20
CA TRP A 32 -12.75 -6.00 17.76
C TRP A 32 -14.16 -5.63 17.33
N ASN A 33 -14.29 -4.46 16.71
CA ASN A 33 -15.51 -4.01 16.05
C ASN A 33 -15.18 -3.46 14.65
N LEU A 34 -16.21 -3.14 13.87
CA LEU A 34 -16.04 -2.69 12.48
C LEU A 34 -15.23 -1.39 12.38
N GLU A 35 -15.35 -0.49 13.35
CA GLU A 35 -14.61 0.78 13.35
C GLU A 35 -13.11 0.55 13.57
N VAL A 36 -12.75 -0.36 14.47
CA VAL A 36 -11.37 -0.77 14.74
C VAL A 36 -10.77 -1.43 13.51
N VAL A 37 -11.47 -2.39 12.90
CA VAL A 37 -11.02 -3.04 11.64
C VAL A 37 -10.82 -1.99 10.54
N ALA A 38 -11.77 -1.07 10.37
CA ALA A 38 -11.66 0.00 9.38
C ALA A 38 -10.50 0.97 9.68
N ALA A 39 -10.13 1.17 10.94
CA ALA A 39 -8.96 1.95 11.31
C ALA A 39 -7.66 1.25 10.90
N PHE A 40 -7.50 -0.04 11.18
CA PHE A 40 -6.33 -0.81 10.75
C PHE A 40 -6.18 -0.87 9.23
N ILE A 41 -7.28 -1.09 8.50
CA ILE A 41 -7.26 -1.08 7.03
C ILE A 41 -6.80 0.28 6.50
N ARG A 42 -7.33 1.38 7.04
CA ARG A 42 -6.91 2.74 6.65
C ARG A 42 -5.44 3.00 6.98
N ALA A 43 -4.97 2.53 8.13
CA ALA A 43 -3.57 2.69 8.54
C ALA A 43 -2.63 1.90 7.62
N ALA A 44 -2.95 0.64 7.30
CA ALA A 44 -2.16 -0.20 6.39
C ALA A 44 -2.11 0.41 4.98
N TYR A 45 -3.26 0.85 4.46
CA TYR A 45 -3.34 1.51 3.16
C TYR A 45 -2.60 2.86 3.14
N GLY A 46 -2.74 3.64 4.22
CA GLY A 46 -2.01 4.89 4.41
C GLY A 46 -0.50 4.68 4.44
N LYS A 47 -0.01 3.63 5.11
CA LYS A 47 1.41 3.27 5.12
C LYS A 47 1.92 2.99 3.72
N GLY A 48 1.18 2.21 2.92
CA GLY A 48 1.54 1.95 1.52
C GLY A 48 1.65 3.22 0.67
N TYR A 49 0.76 4.21 0.87
CA TYR A 49 0.89 5.50 0.20
C TYR A 49 2.08 6.31 0.68
N CYS A 50 2.33 6.35 1.98
CA CYS A 50 3.50 7.04 2.52
C CYS A 50 4.77 6.46 1.93
N ASP A 51 4.91 5.13 1.91
CA ASP A 51 6.06 4.44 1.31
C ASP A 51 6.24 4.88 -0.15
N ALA A 52 5.17 4.81 -0.96
CA ALA A 52 5.17 5.23 -2.36
C ALA A 52 5.53 6.73 -2.56
N LEU A 53 5.08 7.60 -1.65
CA LEU A 53 5.38 9.04 -1.69
C LEU A 53 6.81 9.36 -1.25
N THR A 54 7.48 8.42 -0.59
CA THR A 54 8.85 8.57 -0.07
C THR A 54 9.89 7.73 -0.82
N GLU A 55 9.49 7.04 -1.88
CA GLU A 55 10.42 6.34 -2.79
C GLU A 55 11.51 7.31 -3.31
N GLU A 56 12.73 6.81 -3.50
CA GLU A 56 13.80 7.60 -4.10
C GLU A 56 13.49 7.91 -5.57
N LEU A 57 12.97 6.90 -6.28
CA LEU A 57 12.52 7.00 -7.66
C LEU A 57 11.04 6.64 -7.79
N PRO A 58 10.24 7.39 -8.57
CA PRO A 58 8.84 7.07 -8.76
C PRO A 58 8.62 5.64 -9.30
N GLY A 59 7.84 4.84 -8.57
CA GLY A 59 7.46 3.49 -8.97
C GLY A 59 8.48 2.41 -8.63
N GLU A 60 9.50 2.73 -7.84
CA GLU A 60 10.54 1.81 -7.41
C GLU A 60 9.98 0.54 -6.77
N LEU A 61 9.04 0.66 -5.82
CA LEU A 61 8.43 -0.49 -5.15
C LEU A 61 7.69 -1.39 -6.12
N CYS A 62 6.98 -0.80 -7.08
CA CYS A 62 6.32 -1.57 -8.14
C CYS A 62 7.35 -2.38 -8.96
N MET A 63 8.48 -1.77 -9.30
CA MET A 63 9.53 -2.42 -10.09
C MET A 63 10.28 -3.49 -9.29
N GLU A 64 10.56 -3.27 -8.01
CA GLU A 64 11.19 -4.25 -7.10
C GLU A 64 10.37 -5.54 -7.00
N HIS A 65 9.03 -5.41 -6.96
CA HIS A 65 8.13 -6.57 -7.00
C HIS A 65 7.89 -7.12 -8.42
N GLY A 66 8.57 -6.57 -9.43
CA GLY A 66 8.51 -6.96 -10.83
C GLY A 66 7.18 -6.64 -11.51
N TYR A 67 6.43 -5.66 -10.99
CA TYR A 67 5.27 -5.09 -11.66
C TYR A 67 5.70 -4.01 -12.65
N ARG A 68 4.83 -3.74 -13.62
CA ARG A 68 5.06 -2.68 -14.61
C ARG A 68 4.41 -1.40 -14.09
N LEU A 69 5.13 -0.29 -14.12
CA LEU A 69 4.56 1.01 -13.78
C LEU A 69 3.46 1.36 -14.80
N PRO A 70 2.26 1.77 -14.36
CA PRO A 70 1.22 2.24 -15.29
C PRO A 70 1.67 3.49 -16.04
N GLU A 71 1.31 3.60 -17.32
CA GLU A 71 1.57 4.82 -18.09
C GLU A 71 0.78 5.99 -17.50
N ARG A 72 1.50 7.09 -17.20
CA ARG A 72 0.86 8.36 -16.80
C ARG A 72 0.06 8.87 -17.99
N HIS A 73 -1.26 8.71 -17.94
CA HIS A 73 -2.13 9.40 -18.88
C HIS A 73 -2.04 10.89 -18.57
N ALA A 74 -1.71 11.70 -19.57
CA ALA A 74 -1.77 13.15 -19.43
C ALA A 74 -3.15 13.54 -18.87
N PRO A 75 -3.23 14.49 -17.92
CA PRO A 75 -4.51 14.89 -17.37
C PRO A 75 -5.41 15.30 -18.52
N THR A 76 -6.51 14.56 -18.71
CA THR A 76 -7.57 15.01 -19.61
C THR A 76 -8.06 16.34 -19.03
N SER A 77 -7.97 17.41 -19.81
CA SER A 77 -8.26 18.81 -19.42
C SER A 77 -9.67 19.05 -18.84
N ALA A 78 -10.52 18.03 -18.83
CA ALA A 78 -11.91 18.05 -18.36
C ALA A 78 -12.10 18.23 -16.84
N TRP A 79 -11.03 18.34 -16.06
CA TRP A 79 -11.09 18.71 -14.63
C TRP A 79 -10.90 20.21 -14.39
N SER A 80 -10.43 21.00 -15.37
CA SER A 80 -10.20 22.45 -15.16
C SER A 80 -11.47 23.30 -15.23
N GLU A 81 -12.55 22.83 -15.85
CA GLU A 81 -13.78 23.60 -16.05
C GLU A 81 -14.82 23.45 -14.92
N ARG A 82 -14.68 22.45 -14.03
CA ARG A 82 -15.67 22.19 -12.97
C ARG A 82 -15.43 22.96 -11.67
N ASP A 83 -14.24 23.52 -11.46
CA ASP A 83 -13.87 24.24 -10.24
C ASP A 83 -13.77 25.76 -10.44
N ALA A 84 -14.22 26.28 -11.58
CA ALA A 84 -14.20 27.71 -11.94
C ALA A 84 -15.59 28.39 -11.86
N ALA A 85 -16.55 27.79 -11.14
CA ALA A 85 -17.93 28.30 -10.98
C ALA A 85 -18.24 28.65 -9.52
#